data_AF-A0A9W3ERT4-F1
#
_entry.id   AF-A0A9W3ERT4-F1
#
_cell.length_a   1.000
_cell.length_b   1.000
_cell.length_c   1.000
_cell.angle_alpha   90.00
_cell.angle_beta   90.00
_cell.angle_gamma   90.00
#
_symmetry.space_group_name_H-M   'P 1'
#
loop_
_entity.id
_entity.type
_entity.pdbx_description
1 polymer ?
#
loop_
_entity_poly.entity_id
_entity_poly.type
_entity_poly.pdbx_seq_one_letter_code
_entity_poly.pdbx_strand_id
1 'polypeptide(L)'
;MRALQLLLKTSPAALLLILCLRLGTGAAQELPPNIISANLTIIPNGVPTNYLVTFSVTNHETPCVVIKTAIQATPNVVFPFGNFAYTSCLCSTRNFFWDIQTFENATIIGLAQVVSEENICPPDVALYPVTGDKVFVVDNVNVTP
;
A
#
# COMPACT_ATOMS: atom_id res chain seq x y z
N MET A 1 51.60 21.54 -21.03
CA MET A 1 50.71 22.08 -19.98
C MET A 1 50.36 23.54 -20.29
N ARG A 2 49.46 23.82 -21.23
CA ARG A 2 48.98 25.19 -21.55
C ARG A 2 47.47 25.27 -21.78
N ALA A 3 46.82 24.13 -22.06
CA ALA A 3 45.37 24.06 -22.23
C ALA A 3 44.60 24.21 -20.91
N LEU A 4 45.16 23.78 -19.77
CA LEU A 4 44.47 23.82 -18.47
C LEU A 4 44.33 25.24 -17.89
N GLN A 5 45.20 26.17 -18.27
CA GLN A 5 45.20 27.54 -17.72
C GLN A 5 44.12 28.45 -18.35
N LEU A 6 43.50 28.03 -19.45
CA LEU A 6 42.43 28.79 -20.11
C LEU A 6 41.06 28.60 -19.44
N LEU A 7 40.86 27.52 -18.67
CA LEU A 7 39.60 27.25 -17.97
C LEU A 7 39.44 28.05 -16.65
N LEU A 8 40.50 28.69 -16.16
CA LEU A 8 40.46 29.51 -14.93
C LEU A 8 40.18 31.00 -15.20
N LYS A 9 39.98 31.40 -16.45
CA LYS A 9 39.60 32.78 -16.85
C LYS A 9 38.09 32.99 -16.95
N THR A 10 37.28 32.01 -16.57
CA THR A 10 35.82 32.19 -16.51
C THR A 10 35.45 32.75 -15.15
N SER A 11 34.85 33.96 -15.18
CA SER A 11 34.29 34.69 -14.04
C SER A 11 33.64 33.76 -13.00
N PRO A 12 33.80 34.00 -11.68
CA PRO A 12 33.22 33.17 -10.62
C PRO A 12 31.70 32.96 -10.75
N ALA A 13 30.99 33.84 -11.46
CA ALA A 13 29.58 33.67 -11.81
C ALA A 13 29.31 32.44 -12.71
N ALA A 14 30.21 32.12 -13.64
CA ALA A 14 30.09 30.95 -14.51
C ALA A 14 30.32 29.64 -13.75
N LEU A 15 31.24 29.64 -12.78
CA LEU A 15 31.47 28.50 -11.88
C LEU A 15 30.27 28.25 -10.97
N LEU A 16 29.64 29.30 -10.45
CA LEU A 16 28.41 29.21 -9.66
C LEU A 16 27.24 28.66 -10.49
N LEU A 17 27.06 29.09 -11.74
CA LEU A 17 26.02 28.56 -12.63
C LEU A 17 26.20 27.06 -12.92
N ILE A 18 27.43 26.60 -13.12
CA ILE A 18 27.74 25.17 -13.29
C ILE A 18 27.45 24.39 -12.00
N LEU A 19 27.74 24.96 -10.82
CA LEU A 19 27.43 24.32 -9.54
C LEU A 19 25.91 24.23 -9.29
N CYS A 20 25.15 25.28 -9.64
CA CYS A 20 23.69 25.28 -9.51
C CYS A 20 23.01 24.30 -10.49
N LEU A 21 23.55 24.14 -11.71
CA LEU A 21 23.07 23.14 -12.67
C LEU A 21 23.35 21.70 -12.21
N ARG A 22 24.43 21.47 -11.44
CA ARG A 22 24.75 20.16 -10.85
C ARG A 22 23.89 19.82 -9.64
N LEU A 23 23.25 20.82 -9.02
CA LEU A 23 22.35 20.66 -7.87
C LEU A 23 20.86 20.48 -8.28
N GLY A 24 20.56 20.56 -9.57
CA GLY A 24 19.20 20.47 -10.10
C GLY A 24 18.71 19.04 -10.29
N THR A 25 18.35 18.38 -9.21
CA THR A 25 17.13 17.56 -9.03
C THR A 25 17.22 17.02 -7.62
N GLY A 26 16.84 17.85 -6.65
CA GLY A 26 16.42 17.30 -5.35
C GLY A 26 15.39 16.23 -5.66
N ALA A 27 15.52 15.06 -5.05
CA ALA A 27 14.52 14.02 -5.14
C ALA A 27 13.18 14.66 -4.76
N ALA A 28 12.37 15.00 -5.75
CA ALA A 28 10.97 15.24 -5.51
C ALA A 28 10.50 13.92 -4.92
N GLN A 29 10.11 13.94 -3.64
CA GLN A 29 9.38 12.83 -3.06
C GLN A 29 8.09 12.76 -3.86
N GLU A 30 8.12 11.97 -4.94
CA GLU A 30 6.97 11.60 -5.71
C GLU A 30 6.01 11.01 -4.69
N LEU A 31 4.85 11.67 -4.51
CA LEU A 31 3.84 11.23 -3.57
C LEU A 31 3.58 9.74 -3.87
N PRO A 32 3.55 8.84 -2.88
CA PRO A 32 3.20 7.45 -3.16
C PRO A 32 1.91 7.43 -3.99
N PRO A 33 1.90 6.68 -5.11
CA PRO A 33 0.81 6.76 -6.07
C PRO A 33 -0.49 6.36 -5.38
N ASN A 34 -1.56 7.15 -5.52
CA ASN A 34 -2.85 6.92 -4.86
C ASN A 34 -3.74 5.98 -5.68
N ILE A 35 -3.24 4.77 -5.96
CA ILE A 35 -3.91 3.80 -6.83
C ILE A 35 -5.06 3.15 -6.09
N ILE A 36 -4.83 2.79 -4.83
CA ILE A 36 -5.83 2.17 -3.97
C ILE A 36 -6.04 2.96 -2.67
N SER A 37 -7.24 2.85 -2.11
CA SER A 37 -7.50 3.18 -0.71
C SER A 37 -8.18 2.01 -0.01
N ALA A 38 -8.16 2.01 1.32
CA ALA A 38 -8.79 0.94 2.09
C ALA A 38 -9.44 1.42 3.38
N ASN A 39 -10.38 0.63 3.87
CA ASN A 39 -11.03 0.76 5.17
C ASN A 39 -11.07 -0.61 5.85
N LEU A 40 -10.84 -0.65 7.14
CA LEU A 40 -10.95 -1.84 7.98
C LEU A 40 -12.08 -1.61 8.99
N THR A 41 -12.99 -2.56 9.09
CA THR A 41 -14.10 -2.52 10.05
C THR A 41 -14.14 -3.85 10.79
N ILE A 42 -14.29 -3.79 12.12
CA ILE A 42 -14.39 -4.97 12.97
C ILE A 42 -15.67 -4.91 13.78
N ILE A 43 -16.53 -5.93 13.64
CA ILE A 43 -17.81 -5.98 14.34
C ILE A 43 -17.99 -7.32 15.08
N PRO A 44 -18.65 -7.34 16.25
CA PRO A 44 -19.07 -8.59 16.88
C PRO A 44 -19.97 -9.40 15.94
N ASN A 45 -19.77 -10.72 15.87
CA ASN A 45 -20.57 -11.58 14.96
C ASN A 45 -21.76 -12.29 15.63
N GLY A 46 -22.12 -11.89 16.86
CA GLY A 46 -23.23 -12.45 17.63
C GLY A 46 -22.85 -13.61 18.56
N VAL A 47 -21.62 -14.13 18.45
CA VAL A 47 -21.05 -15.07 19.43
C VAL A 47 -20.05 -14.31 20.31
N PRO A 48 -20.07 -14.49 21.64
CA PRO A 48 -19.09 -13.86 22.53
C PRO A 48 -17.67 -14.12 22.04
N THR A 49 -16.79 -13.12 22.10
CA THR A 49 -15.36 -13.18 21.69
C THR A 49 -15.11 -13.34 20.20
N ASN A 50 -16.15 -13.49 19.37
CA ASN A 50 -16.01 -13.64 17.93
C ASN A 50 -16.32 -12.33 17.20
N TYR A 51 -15.48 -12.00 16.23
CA TYR A 51 -15.60 -10.79 15.43
C TYR A 51 -15.45 -11.10 13.95
N LEU A 52 -16.19 -10.36 13.13
CA LEU A 52 -16.01 -10.32 11.69
C LEU A 52 -15.16 -9.10 11.33
N VAL A 53 -14.02 -9.36 10.69
CA VAL A 53 -13.17 -8.34 10.09
C VAL A 53 -13.56 -8.17 8.63
N THR A 54 -13.93 -6.96 8.25
CA THR A 54 -14.17 -6.58 6.85
C THR A 54 -13.10 -5.59 6.42
N PHE A 55 -12.31 -5.95 5.42
CA PHE A 55 -11.32 -5.07 4.79
C PHE A 55 -11.81 -4.69 3.39
N SER A 56 -12.21 -3.44 3.22
CA SER A 56 -12.70 -2.88 1.96
C SER A 56 -11.56 -2.17 1.24
N VAL A 57 -11.24 -2.57 0.01
CA VAL A 57 -10.23 -1.92 -0.83
C VAL A 57 -10.88 -1.37 -2.09
N THR A 58 -10.56 -0.13 -2.44
CA THR A 58 -11.10 0.61 -3.58
C THR A 58 -9.97 0.97 -4.53
N ASN A 59 -10.15 0.66 -5.82
CA ASN A 59 -9.29 1.15 -6.91
C ASN A 59 -9.75 2.54 -7.37
N HIS A 60 -8.82 3.49 -7.49
CA HIS A 60 -9.06 4.84 -8.01
C HIS A 60 -8.62 5.01 -9.47
N GLU A 61 -7.97 4.01 -10.04
CA GLU A 61 -7.44 4.05 -11.40
C GLU A 61 -8.34 3.32 -12.39
N THR A 62 -8.20 3.68 -13.66
CA THR A 62 -8.77 2.94 -14.78
C THR A 62 -7.64 2.62 -15.75
N PRO A 63 -7.41 1.34 -16.11
CA PRO A 63 -8.29 0.17 -15.93
C PRO A 63 -8.03 -0.57 -14.59
N CYS A 64 -8.34 -1.87 -14.50
CA CYS A 64 -8.26 -2.62 -13.24
C CYS A 64 -6.82 -2.83 -12.74
N VAL A 65 -6.66 -3.15 -11.45
CA VAL A 65 -5.39 -3.49 -10.82
C VAL A 65 -5.43 -4.89 -10.22
N VAL A 66 -4.28 -5.57 -10.12
CA VAL A 66 -4.17 -6.80 -9.33
C VAL A 66 -3.70 -6.42 -7.93
N ILE A 67 -4.44 -6.85 -6.92
CA ILE A 67 -4.08 -6.59 -5.52
C ILE A 67 -3.87 -7.87 -4.74
N LYS A 68 -2.99 -7.78 -3.74
CA LYS A 68 -2.87 -8.75 -2.66
C LYS A 68 -3.27 -8.11 -1.35
N THR A 69 -4.13 -8.77 -0.59
CA THR A 69 -4.59 -8.32 0.72
C THR A 69 -4.33 -9.34 1.79
N ALA A 70 -3.96 -8.89 2.98
CA ALA A 70 -3.77 -9.73 4.15
C ALA A 70 -4.10 -8.94 5.42
N ILE A 71 -4.30 -9.64 6.53
CA ILE A 71 -4.36 -9.00 7.85
C ILE A 71 -3.28 -9.56 8.78
N GLN A 72 -2.72 -8.67 9.61
CA GLN A 72 -1.88 -9.01 10.75
C GLN A 72 -2.64 -8.70 12.02
N ALA A 73 -2.40 -9.47 13.07
CA ALA A 73 -3.09 -9.31 14.34
C ALA A 73 -2.12 -9.49 15.50
N THR A 74 -2.48 -8.96 16.67
CA THR A 74 -1.77 -9.27 17.92
C THR A 74 -1.83 -10.77 18.25
N PRO A 75 -0.84 -11.33 18.98
CA PRO A 75 -0.73 -12.77 19.18
C PRO A 75 -1.90 -13.46 19.89
N ASN A 76 -2.73 -12.69 20.61
CA ASN A 76 -3.93 -13.17 21.32
C ASN A 76 -5.13 -13.42 20.38
N VAL A 77 -5.01 -13.11 19.09
CA VAL A 77 -6.08 -13.32 18.10
C VAL A 77 -5.98 -14.69 17.46
N VAL A 78 -7.08 -15.43 17.49
CA VAL A 78 -7.22 -16.74 16.85
C VAL A 78 -8.01 -16.59 15.55
N PHE A 79 -7.54 -17.27 14.50
CA PHE A 79 -8.21 -17.34 13.21
C PHE A 79 -8.85 -18.74 13.05
N PRO A 80 -10.12 -18.92 13.42
CA PRO A 80 -10.76 -20.24 13.44
C PRO A 80 -10.74 -20.96 12.10
N PHE A 81 -10.76 -20.21 10.99
CA PHE A 81 -10.71 -20.75 9.63
C PHE A 81 -9.36 -20.55 8.93
N GLY A 82 -8.37 -19.95 9.61
CA GLY A 82 -7.06 -19.60 9.04
C GLY A 82 -6.91 -18.13 8.66
N ASN A 83 -5.67 -17.64 8.70
CA ASN A 83 -5.31 -16.28 8.28
C ASN A 83 -4.80 -16.30 6.83
N PHE A 84 -5.72 -16.23 5.87
CA PHE A 84 -5.38 -16.26 4.46
C PHE A 84 -5.02 -14.88 3.91
N ALA A 85 -4.13 -14.86 2.92
CA ALA A 85 -3.95 -13.72 2.03
C ALA A 85 -4.79 -13.95 0.77
N TYR A 86 -5.46 -12.91 0.28
CA TYR A 86 -6.22 -12.94 -0.96
C TYR A 86 -5.46 -12.22 -2.07
N THR A 87 -5.39 -12.82 -3.26
CA THR A 87 -4.99 -12.12 -4.48
C THR A 87 -6.23 -11.96 -5.36
N SER A 88 -6.51 -10.76 -5.88
CA SER A 88 -7.71 -10.54 -6.69
C SER A 88 -7.57 -9.41 -7.72
N CYS A 89 -8.37 -9.51 -8.77
CA CYS A 89 -8.56 -8.44 -9.74
C CYS A 89 -9.51 -7.39 -9.17
N LEU A 90 -9.06 -6.15 -9.06
CA LEU A 90 -9.81 -5.04 -8.49
C LEU A 90 -10.09 -3.98 -9.57
N CYS A 91 -11.35 -3.92 -10.00
CA CYS A 91 -11.84 -2.94 -10.97
C CYS A 91 -12.68 -1.81 -10.33
N SER A 92 -13.00 -1.95 -9.04
CA SER A 92 -13.80 -1.01 -8.26
C SER A 92 -13.51 -1.21 -6.77
N THR A 93 -14.54 -1.31 -5.92
CA THR A 93 -14.40 -1.67 -4.51
C THR A 93 -14.66 -3.16 -4.30
N ARG A 94 -13.85 -3.81 -3.46
CA ARG A 94 -14.04 -5.19 -3.03
C ARG A 94 -13.82 -5.32 -1.53
N ASN A 95 -14.66 -6.14 -0.90
CA ASN A 95 -14.55 -6.50 0.51
C ASN A 95 -13.88 -7.87 0.66
N PHE A 96 -12.99 -7.97 1.64
CA PHE A 96 -12.33 -9.20 2.07
C PHE A 96 -12.67 -9.47 3.53
N PHE A 97 -12.78 -10.74 3.89
CA PHE A 97 -13.36 -11.14 5.17
C PHE A 97 -12.46 -12.12 5.91
N TRP A 98 -12.42 -11.96 7.23
CA TRP A 98 -11.84 -12.91 8.17
C TRP A 98 -12.71 -12.99 9.42
N ASP A 99 -12.99 -14.20 9.87
CA ASP A 99 -13.48 -14.43 11.23
C ASP A 99 -12.28 -14.49 12.18
N ILE A 100 -12.39 -13.81 13.30
CA ILE A 100 -11.40 -13.83 14.37
C ILE A 100 -12.05 -14.10 15.73
N GLN A 101 -11.26 -14.61 16.66
CA GLN A 101 -11.64 -14.78 18.06
C GLN A 101 -10.59 -14.13 18.96
N THR A 102 -11.02 -13.37 19.95
CA THR A 102 -10.12 -12.82 20.98
C THR A 102 -10.85 -12.62 22.30
N PHE A 103 -10.17 -12.96 23.40
CA PHE A 103 -10.64 -12.79 24.77
C PHE A 103 -10.11 -11.49 25.41
N GLU A 104 -9.16 -10.85 24.75
CA GLU A 104 -8.50 -9.62 25.20
C GLU A 104 -8.54 -8.57 24.09
N ASN A 105 -8.28 -7.31 24.44
CA ASN A 105 -8.13 -6.27 23.44
C ASN A 105 -7.06 -6.66 22.42
N ALA A 106 -7.30 -6.32 21.16
CA ALA A 106 -6.44 -6.73 20.06
C ALA A 106 -6.28 -5.61 19.04
N THR A 107 -5.16 -5.61 18.34
CA THR A 107 -4.94 -4.71 17.20
C THR A 107 -4.90 -5.54 15.92
N ILE A 108 -5.67 -5.12 14.92
CA ILE A 108 -5.70 -5.70 13.58
C ILE A 108 -5.16 -4.68 12.59
N ILE A 109 -4.29 -5.13 11.69
CA ILE A 109 -3.67 -4.33 10.64
C ILE A 109 -4.04 -4.95 9.30
N GLY A 110 -4.86 -4.26 8.52
CA GLY A 110 -5.15 -4.61 7.13
C GLY A 110 -4.06 -4.07 6.20
N LEU A 111 -3.57 -4.91 5.30
CA LEU A 111 -2.60 -4.58 4.26
C LEU A 111 -3.23 -4.84 2.89
N ALA A 112 -3.19 -3.85 2.01
CA ALA A 112 -3.47 -4.01 0.58
C ALA A 112 -2.25 -3.54 -0.22
N GLN A 113 -1.88 -4.29 -1.25
CA GLN A 113 -0.78 -3.95 -2.15
C GLN A 113 -1.16 -4.21 -3.60
N VAL A 114 -0.85 -3.27 -4.49
CA VAL A 114 -0.89 -3.48 -5.94
C VAL A 114 0.32 -4.31 -6.39
N VAL A 115 0.08 -5.44 -7.06
CA VAL A 115 1.09 -6.42 -7.47
C VAL A 115 1.01 -6.72 -8.97
N SER A 116 2.04 -7.35 -9.53
CA SER A 116 2.11 -7.75 -10.94
C SER A 116 1.83 -9.24 -11.16
N GLU A 117 1.01 -9.87 -10.29
CA GLU A 117 0.72 -11.30 -10.38
C GLU A 117 -0.16 -11.58 -11.61
N GLU A 118 0.28 -12.53 -12.45
CA GLU A 118 -0.37 -12.87 -13.70
C GLU A 118 -1.56 -13.82 -13.49
N ASN A 119 -2.45 -13.91 -14.48
CA ASN A 119 -3.60 -14.82 -14.51
C ASN A 119 -4.61 -14.62 -13.36
N ILE A 120 -4.64 -13.43 -12.74
CA ILE A 120 -5.63 -13.08 -11.71
C ILE A 120 -6.86 -12.40 -12.31
N CYS A 121 -6.66 -11.48 -13.26
CA CYS A 121 -7.74 -10.83 -13.98
C CYS A 121 -8.14 -11.65 -15.22
N PRO A 122 -9.40 -11.51 -15.71
CA PRO A 122 -9.80 -12.07 -16.99
C PRO A 122 -8.87 -11.60 -18.13
N PRO A 123 -8.62 -12.44 -19.15
CA PRO A 123 -7.62 -12.16 -20.18
C PRO A 123 -7.96 -10.96 -21.09
N ASP A 124 -9.23 -10.56 -21.13
CA ASP A 124 -9.76 -9.42 -21.87
C ASP A 124 -9.77 -8.11 -21.09
N VAL A 125 -9.33 -8.13 -19.82
CA VAL A 125 -9.27 -6.94 -18.96
C VAL A 125 -7.88 -6.31 -19.04
N ALA A 126 -7.84 -5.03 -19.45
CA ALA A 126 -6.62 -4.23 -19.38
C ALA A 126 -6.23 -3.96 -17.93
N LEU A 127 -4.92 -3.96 -17.65
CA LEU A 127 -4.38 -3.66 -16.33
C LEU A 127 -3.70 -2.30 -16.28
N TYR A 128 -3.87 -1.60 -15.17
CA TYR A 128 -3.10 -0.41 -14.88
C TYR A 128 -1.63 -0.81 -14.64
N PRO A 129 -0.66 -0.16 -15.30
CA PRO A 129 0.71 -0.69 -15.39
C PRO A 129 1.56 -0.45 -14.13
N VAL A 130 1.13 0.45 -13.25
CA VAL A 130 1.91 0.80 -12.04
C VAL A 130 1.59 -0.19 -10.92
N THR A 131 2.63 -0.66 -10.25
CA THR A 131 2.54 -1.57 -9.10
C THR A 131 3.30 -1.02 -7.91
N GLY A 132 3.16 -1.67 -6.76
CA GLY A 132 3.91 -1.30 -5.56
C GLY A 132 3.21 -0.30 -4.64
N ASP A 133 2.08 0.29 -5.05
CA ASP A 133 1.22 1.03 -4.13
C ASP A 133 0.76 0.12 -2.98
N LYS A 134 0.78 0.65 -1.76
CA LYS A 134 0.50 -0.06 -0.52
C LYS A 134 -0.31 0.80 0.43
N VAL A 135 -1.34 0.21 1.00
CA VAL A 135 -2.16 0.83 2.04
C VAL A 135 -2.19 -0.07 3.27
N PHE A 136 -2.01 0.56 4.43
CA PHE A 136 -2.16 -0.06 5.74
C PHE A 136 -3.29 0.62 6.49
N VAL A 137 -4.18 -0.16 7.09
CA VAL A 137 -5.25 0.36 7.95
C VAL A 137 -5.21 -0.38 9.27
N VAL A 138 -5.22 0.35 10.37
CA VAL A 138 -5.18 -0.21 11.72
C VAL A 138 -6.54 0.00 12.37
N ASP A 139 -7.08 -1.04 12.99
CA ASP A 139 -8.27 -0.97 13.83
C ASP A 139 -8.10 -1.85 15.07
N ASN A 140 -8.87 -1.58 16.12
CA ASN A 140 -8.74 -2.26 17.40
C ASN A 140 -10.04 -2.98 17.79
N VAL A 141 -9.87 -4.16 18.35
CA VAL A 141 -10.94 -4.88 19.05
C VAL A 141 -10.89 -4.50 20.52
N ASN A 142 -11.96 -3.88 20.99
CA ASN A 142 -12.15 -3.59 22.40
C ASN A 142 -13.13 -4.62 22.98
N VAL A 143 -12.62 -5.57 23.76
CA VAL A 143 -13.44 -6.58 24.43
C VAL A 143 -14.10 -5.92 25.63
N THR A 144 -15.42 -5.80 25.60
CA THR A 144 -16.20 -5.35 26.77
C THR A 144 -16.34 -6.51 27.77
N PRO A 145 -16.12 -6.27 29.07
CA PRO A 145 -16.32 -7.25 30.13
C PRO A 145 -17.75 -7.82 30.19
#